data_AF-E4X7U1-F1
#
_entry.id   AF-E4X7U1-F1
#
_cell.length_a   1.000
_cell.length_b   1.000
_cell.length_c   1.000
_cell.angle_alpha   90.00
_cell.angle_beta   90.00
_cell.angle_gamma   90.00
#
_symmetry.space_group_name_H-M   'P 1'
#
loop_
_entity.id
_entity.type
_entity.pdbx_description
1 polymer ?
#
loop_
_entity_poly.entity_id
_entity_poly.type
_entity_poly.pdbx_seq_one_letter_code
_entity_poly.pdbx_strand_id
1 'polypeptide(L)'
;MLKASRAILPRLRNLFITTEVTPNPNALKFVPGRDVLGAGATCDFPDIREAYKSPLAKRIFAVDGVKGCFFGPDFVTIIRHDETDDWPVMKAELFAVLTDFFDSNLPIINEDALPNQDTIIYDDDVMLGFFIIFRLLRHC
;
A
#
# COMPACT_ATOMS: atom_id res chain seq x y z
N MET A 1 13.88 46.52 -8.77
CA MET A 1 13.13 45.58 -7.91
C MET A 1 12.27 44.70 -8.80
N LEU A 2 12.77 43.55 -9.23
CA LEU A 2 11.99 42.55 -10.00
C LEU A 2 11.59 41.43 -9.03
N LYS A 3 10.31 41.35 -8.67
CA LYS A 3 9.76 40.22 -7.93
C LYS A 3 9.79 39.01 -8.87
N ALA A 4 10.60 38.01 -8.55
CA ALA A 4 10.55 36.73 -9.23
C ALA A 4 9.22 36.05 -8.92
N SER A 5 8.29 36.06 -9.88
CA SER A 5 7.10 35.22 -9.84
C SER A 5 7.54 33.78 -10.00
N ARG A 6 7.57 33.04 -8.89
CA ARG A 6 7.79 31.60 -8.85
C ARG A 6 6.67 30.92 -9.63
N ALA A 7 6.93 30.54 -10.87
CA ALA A 7 6.03 29.68 -11.62
C ALA A 7 5.85 28.38 -10.82
N ILE A 8 4.62 28.11 -10.39
CA ILE A 8 4.23 26.80 -9.88
C ILE A 8 4.13 25.91 -11.12
N LEU A 9 5.25 25.33 -11.57
CA LEU A 9 5.18 24.23 -12.50
C LEU A 9 4.38 23.13 -11.79
N PRO A 10 3.30 22.57 -12.39
CA PRO A 10 2.72 21.35 -11.85
C PRO A 10 3.88 20.36 -11.77
N ARG A 11 4.17 19.83 -10.57
CA ARG A 11 5.11 18.73 -10.47
C ARG A 11 4.51 17.64 -11.36
N LEU A 12 5.09 17.42 -12.54
CA LEU A 12 4.92 16.19 -13.28
C LEU A 12 5.53 15.11 -12.37
N ARG A 13 4.74 14.64 -11.41
CA ARG A 13 5.08 13.50 -10.58
C ARG A 13 4.95 12.33 -11.53
N ASN A 14 6.05 11.95 -12.16
CA ASN A 14 6.06 10.74 -12.95
C ASN A 14 5.91 9.58 -11.96
N LEU A 15 4.68 9.18 -11.67
CA LEU A 15 4.40 8.05 -10.81
C LEU A 15 4.76 6.79 -11.59
N PHE A 16 5.84 6.15 -11.19
CA PHE A 16 6.28 4.88 -11.74
C PHE A 16 6.06 3.82 -10.68
N ILE A 17 4.97 3.07 -10.81
CA ILE A 17 4.68 1.96 -9.92
C ILE A 17 5.37 0.72 -10.50
N THR A 18 6.28 0.13 -9.75
CA THR A 18 6.89 -1.17 -10.09
C THR A 18 6.22 -2.27 -9.27
N THR A 19 6.35 -3.51 -9.75
CA THR A 19 5.86 -4.69 -9.03
C THR A 19 7.00 -5.62 -8.68
N GLU A 20 7.02 -6.12 -7.45
CA GLU A 20 7.97 -7.11 -6.95
C GLU A 20 7.21 -8.38 -6.59
N VAL A 21 7.70 -9.51 -7.09
CA VAL A 21 7.18 -10.83 -6.70
C VAL A 21 7.53 -11.10 -5.25
N THR A 22 6.57 -11.66 -4.51
CA THR A 22 6.80 -12.11 -3.13
C THR A 22 6.97 -13.63 -3.11
N PRO A 23 7.52 -14.22 -2.04
CA PRO A 23 7.54 -15.68 -1.89
C PRO A 23 6.14 -16.33 -1.85
N ASN A 24 5.08 -15.55 -1.62
CA ASN A 24 3.70 -16.00 -1.67
C ASN A 24 3.14 -15.77 -3.09
N PRO A 25 2.75 -16.82 -3.84
CA PRO A 25 2.23 -16.68 -5.20
C PRO A 25 0.91 -15.90 -5.28
N ASN A 26 0.19 -15.81 -4.15
CA ASN A 26 -1.05 -15.05 -4.04
C ASN A 26 -0.84 -13.61 -3.56
N ALA A 27 0.41 -13.18 -3.38
CA ALA A 27 0.72 -11.81 -2.99
C ALA A 27 1.71 -11.14 -3.95
N LEU A 28 1.37 -9.93 -4.37
CA LEU A 28 2.21 -9.11 -5.22
C LEU A 28 2.44 -7.75 -4.56
N LYS A 29 3.70 -7.32 -4.53
CA LYS A 29 4.10 -6.04 -3.95
C LYS A 29 4.15 -4.97 -5.03
N PHE A 30 3.54 -3.82 -4.77
CA PHE A 30 3.53 -2.64 -5.62
C PHE A 30 4.35 -1.54 -4.95
N VAL A 31 5.31 -0.97 -5.67
CA VAL A 31 6.24 0.05 -5.17
C VAL A 31 6.04 1.32 -6.00
N PRO A 32 5.33 2.33 -5.49
CA PRO A 32 5.05 3.58 -6.20
C PRO A 32 6.25 4.54 -6.33
N GLY A 33 7.41 4.20 -5.72
CA GLY A 33 8.61 5.04 -5.72
C GLY A 33 8.50 6.29 -4.84
N ARG A 34 7.57 6.28 -3.88
CA ARG A 34 7.33 7.35 -2.89
C ARG A 34 6.80 6.76 -1.59
N ASP A 35 6.85 7.55 -0.52
CA ASP A 35 6.32 7.14 0.78
C ASP A 35 4.81 6.87 0.71
N VAL A 36 4.41 5.75 1.31
CA VAL A 36 3.01 5.33 1.48
C VAL A 36 2.59 5.67 2.90
N LEU A 37 3.14 4.99 3.92
CA LEU A 37 2.87 5.32 5.32
C LEU A 37 3.99 6.13 5.99
N GLY A 38 5.17 6.20 5.38
CA GLY A 38 6.36 6.80 5.98
C GLY A 38 7.15 5.80 6.85
N ALA A 39 8.31 6.23 7.33
CA ALA A 39 9.28 5.37 8.00
C ALA A 39 8.69 4.69 9.26
N GLY A 40 8.81 3.36 9.33
CA GLY A 40 8.43 2.55 10.50
C GLY A 40 6.93 2.26 10.63
N ALA A 41 6.07 2.83 9.78
CA ALA A 41 4.64 2.61 9.82
C ALA A 41 4.20 1.47 8.89
N THR A 42 3.35 0.58 9.41
CA THR A 42 2.72 -0.49 8.63
C THR A 42 1.25 -0.59 9.01
N CYS A 43 0.41 -1.01 8.08
CA CYS A 43 -1.01 -1.22 8.34
C CYS A 43 -1.54 -2.38 7.50
N ASP A 44 -2.18 -3.34 8.15
CA ASP A 44 -2.78 -4.50 7.50
C ASP A 44 -4.28 -4.32 7.30
N PHE A 45 -4.77 -4.87 6.20
CA PHE A 45 -6.18 -4.92 5.83
C PHE A 45 -6.49 -6.33 5.35
N PRO A 46 -6.82 -7.26 6.27
CA PRO A 46 -7.07 -8.65 5.92
C PRO A 46 -8.41 -8.87 5.21
N ASP A 47 -9.34 -7.93 5.32
CA ASP A 47 -10.69 -8.00 4.75
C ASP A 47 -11.25 -6.60 4.46
N ILE A 48 -12.23 -6.51 3.56
CA ILE A 48 -12.89 -5.24 3.16
C ILE A 48 -13.48 -4.49 4.36
N ARG A 49 -13.87 -5.19 5.43
CA ARG A 49 -14.38 -4.57 6.66
C ARG A 49 -13.37 -3.63 7.33
N GLU A 50 -12.07 -3.82 7.13
CA GLU A 50 -11.04 -2.95 7.68
C GLU A 50 -10.69 -1.78 6.76
N ALA A 51 -11.19 -1.79 5.53
CA ALA A 51 -10.94 -0.75 4.55
C ALA A 51 -11.44 0.64 4.99
N TYR A 52 -12.37 0.75 5.95
CA TYR A 52 -12.79 2.05 6.47
C TYR A 52 -11.65 2.90 7.02
N LYS A 53 -10.56 2.26 7.46
CA LYS A 53 -9.37 2.94 7.98
C LYS A 53 -8.57 3.66 6.89
N SER A 54 -8.76 3.35 5.62
CA SER A 54 -7.98 3.91 4.51
C SER A 54 -8.83 4.14 3.25
N PRO A 55 -8.87 5.37 2.71
CA PRO A 55 -9.49 5.61 1.40
C PRO A 55 -8.80 4.85 0.26
N LEU A 56 -7.48 4.63 0.35
CA LEU A 56 -6.74 3.80 -0.61
C LEU A 56 -7.17 2.34 -0.53
N ALA A 57 -7.26 1.77 0.68
CA ALA A 57 -7.70 0.39 0.86
C ALA A 57 -9.11 0.18 0.29
N LYS A 58 -10.05 1.09 0.53
CA LYS A 58 -11.41 1.00 -0.05
C LYS A 58 -11.39 0.86 -1.57
N ARG A 59 -10.54 1.63 -2.25
CA ARG A 59 -10.43 1.58 -3.71
C ARG A 59 -9.75 0.31 -4.19
N ILE A 60 -8.76 -0.17 -3.45
CA ILE A 60 -8.09 -1.45 -3.72
C ILE A 60 -9.07 -2.63 -3.61
N PHE A 61 -9.87 -2.68 -2.56
CA PHE A 61 -10.89 -3.72 -2.37
C PHE A 61 -12.06 -3.65 -3.36
N ALA A 62 -12.17 -2.56 -4.14
CA ALA A 62 -13.14 -2.47 -5.23
C ALA A 62 -12.67 -3.19 -6.50
N VAL A 63 -11.40 -3.59 -6.57
CA VAL A 63 -10.85 -4.41 -7.66
C VAL A 63 -11.23 -5.87 -7.43
N ASP A 64 -11.82 -6.50 -8.44
CA ASP A 64 -12.20 -7.91 -8.38
C ASP A 64 -10.98 -8.81 -8.19
N GLY A 65 -11.12 -9.84 -7.34
CA GLY A 65 -10.05 -10.77 -7.01
C GLY A 65 -9.16 -10.33 -5.83
N VAL A 66 -9.31 -9.12 -5.29
CA VAL A 66 -8.56 -8.68 -4.11
C VAL A 66 -9.15 -9.23 -2.82
N LYS A 67 -8.38 -10.08 -2.13
CA LYS A 67 -8.70 -10.63 -0.81
C LYS A 67 -8.27 -9.72 0.34
N GLY A 68 -7.13 -9.07 0.19
CA GLY A 68 -6.53 -8.27 1.27
C GLY A 68 -5.42 -7.37 0.76
N CYS A 69 -5.05 -6.38 1.55
CA CYS A 69 -3.89 -5.54 1.26
C CYS A 69 -3.10 -5.18 2.52
N PHE A 70 -1.82 -4.92 2.35
CA PHE A 70 -0.91 -4.53 3.41
C PHE A 70 -0.11 -3.32 2.96
N PHE A 71 -0.07 -2.28 3.78
CA PHE A 71 0.67 -1.06 3.50
C PHE A 71 1.94 -1.04 4.33
N GLY A 72 3.07 -0.90 3.66
CA GLY A 72 4.37 -0.66 4.27
C GLY A 72 4.79 0.80 4.18
N PRO A 73 6.06 1.09 4.52
CA PRO A 73 6.61 2.45 4.49
C PRO A 73 6.53 3.10 3.11
N ASP A 74 6.91 2.34 2.06
CA ASP A 74 7.07 2.78 0.68
C ASP A 74 6.44 1.80 -0.34
N PHE A 75 5.65 0.83 0.14
CA PHE A 75 5.04 -0.21 -0.71
C PHE A 75 3.63 -0.59 -0.28
N VAL A 76 2.89 -1.18 -1.21
CA VAL A 76 1.56 -1.77 -1.00
C VAL A 76 1.58 -3.21 -1.50
N THR A 77 1.32 -4.17 -0.62
CA THR A 77 1.17 -5.58 -1.01
C THR A 77 -0.30 -5.90 -1.18
N ILE A 78 -0.66 -6.52 -2.30
CA ILE A 78 -2.02 -6.98 -2.59
C ILE A 78 -2.04 -8.50 -2.52
N ILE A 79 -3.07 -9.05 -1.89
CA ILE A 79 -3.31 -10.48 -1.77
C ILE A 79 -4.56 -10.81 -2.60
N ARG A 80 -4.47 -11.76 -3.52
CA ARG A 80 -5.60 -12.26 -4.30
C ARG A 80 -6.37 -13.37 -3.59
N HIS A 81 -7.60 -13.66 -4.01
CA HIS A 81 -8.41 -14.71 -3.41
C HIS A 81 -7.87 -16.10 -3.72
N ASP A 82 -7.62 -16.37 -5.00
CA ASP A 82 -7.20 -17.68 -5.48
C ASP A 82 -6.32 -17.58 -6.74
N GLU A 83 -5.75 -18.71 -7.18
CA GLU A 83 -4.92 -18.76 -8.40
C GLU A 83 -5.71 -18.51 -9.69
N THR A 84 -7.03 -18.66 -9.63
CA THR A 84 -7.96 -18.34 -10.73
C THR A 84 -8.03 -16.84 -11.05
N ASP A 85 -7.65 -15.96 -10.12
CA ASP A 85 -7.58 -14.51 -10.36
C ASP A 85 -6.32 -14.14 -11.16
N ASP A 86 -6.51 -13.56 -12.35
CA ASP A 86 -5.43 -13.28 -13.29
C ASP A 86 -4.68 -11.97 -12.97
N TRP A 87 -3.43 -12.11 -12.51
CA TRP A 87 -2.56 -10.98 -12.16
C TRP A 87 -2.43 -9.91 -13.26
N PRO A 88 -2.23 -10.24 -14.55
CA PRO A 88 -2.31 -9.30 -15.67
C PRO A 88 -3.51 -8.35 -15.63
N VAL A 89 -4.72 -8.88 -15.44
CA VAL A 89 -5.97 -8.08 -15.40
C VAL A 89 -6.00 -7.22 -14.15
N MET A 90 -5.77 -7.83 -12.98
CA MET A 90 -5.74 -7.12 -11.70
C MET A 90 -4.68 -6.01 -11.69
N LYS A 91 -3.50 -6.25 -12.28
CA LYS A 91 -2.43 -5.25 -12.36
C LYS A 91 -2.88 -4.00 -13.11
N ALA A 92 -3.57 -4.15 -14.24
CA ALA A 92 -4.06 -3.00 -15.01
C ALA A 92 -5.00 -2.12 -14.16
N GLU A 93 -5.92 -2.74 -13.43
CA GLU A 93 -6.86 -2.02 -12.56
C GLU A 93 -6.18 -1.42 -11.32
N LEU A 94 -5.31 -2.19 -10.65
CA LEU A 94 -4.56 -1.74 -9.48
C LEU A 94 -3.64 -0.57 -9.81
N PHE A 95 -2.98 -0.59 -10.98
CA PHE A 95 -2.18 0.55 -11.43
C PHE A 95 -3.04 1.80 -11.64
N ALA A 96 -4.23 1.67 -12.22
CA ALA A 96 -5.15 2.79 -12.39
C ALA A 96 -5.60 3.35 -11.04
N VAL A 97 -6.01 2.47 -10.11
CA VAL A 97 -6.45 2.84 -8.75
C VAL A 97 -5.35 3.55 -7.98
N LEU A 98 -4.13 2.97 -7.96
CA LEU A 98 -2.99 3.55 -7.24
C LEU A 98 -2.61 4.90 -7.85
N THR A 99 -2.58 5.00 -9.18
CA THR A 99 -2.25 6.25 -9.87
C THR A 99 -3.25 7.35 -9.57
N ASP A 100 -4.54 7.08 -9.75
CA ASP A 100 -5.61 8.04 -9.47
C ASP A 100 -5.62 8.49 -8.00
N PHE A 101 -5.43 7.54 -7.07
CA PHE A 101 -5.37 7.86 -5.64
C PHE A 101 -4.18 8.78 -5.32
N PHE A 102 -3.01 8.44 -5.86
CA PHE A 102 -1.78 9.16 -5.60
C PHE A 102 -1.70 10.53 -6.30
N ASP A 103 -2.50 10.74 -7.35
CA ASP A 103 -2.75 12.03 -8.00
C ASP A 103 -3.79 12.87 -7.25
N SER A 104 -4.81 12.23 -6.69
CA SER A 104 -5.85 12.88 -5.86
C SER A 104 -5.31 13.49 -4.56
N ASN A 105 -4.11 13.06 -4.12
CA ASN A 105 -3.43 13.56 -2.93
C ASN A 105 -4.29 13.47 -1.64
N LEU A 106 -5.16 12.46 -1.59
CA LEU A 106 -5.98 12.10 -0.43
C LEU A 106 -5.12 11.48 0.68
N PRO A 107 -5.56 11.55 1.95
CA PRO A 107 -4.89 10.86 3.04
C PRO A 107 -4.93 9.34 2.82
N ILE A 108 -3.81 8.67 3.09
CA ILE A 108 -3.69 7.21 2.92
C ILE A 108 -4.40 6.50 4.06
N ILE A 109 -4.24 6.96 5.29
CA ILE A 109 -4.97 6.47 6.47
C ILE A 109 -5.86 7.61 6.97
N ASN A 110 -7.09 7.29 7.37
CA ASN A 110 -7.96 8.23 8.05
C ASN A 110 -7.42 8.44 9.47
N GLU A 111 -7.28 9.70 9.90
CA GLU A 111 -6.75 10.05 11.23
C GLU A 111 -7.58 9.43 12.38
N ASP A 112 -8.88 9.21 12.15
CA ASP A 112 -9.80 8.56 13.10
C ASP A 112 -9.57 7.05 13.27
N ALA A 113 -8.71 6.47 12.44
CA ALA A 113 -8.50 5.03 12.35
C ALA A 113 -7.09 4.59 12.78
N LEU A 114 -6.31 5.48 13.37
CA LEU A 114 -5.01 5.15 13.96
C LEU A 114 -5.19 4.02 14.99
N PRO A 115 -4.58 2.83 14.79
CA PRO A 115 -4.31 1.96 15.91
C PRO A 115 -3.34 2.70 16.85
N ASN A 116 -3.52 2.53 18.16
CA ASN A 116 -2.67 3.12 19.20
C ASN A 116 -1.19 3.13 18.79
N GLN A 117 -0.49 4.21 19.11
CA GLN A 117 0.95 4.41 18.89
C GLN A 117 1.86 3.41 19.65
N ASP A 118 1.35 2.25 20.07
CA ASP A 118 2.06 1.24 20.86
C ASP A 118 2.90 0.27 20.00
N THR A 119 3.09 0.54 18.72
CA THR A 119 4.04 -0.20 17.88
C THR A 119 4.95 0.75 17.11
N ILE A 120 5.63 1.61 17.87
CA ILE A 120 6.89 2.21 17.41
C ILE A 120 7.94 1.11 17.55
N ILE A 121 8.27 0.43 16.45
CA ILE A 121 9.39 -0.51 16.41
C ILE A 121 10.66 0.34 16.41
N TYR A 122 11.35 0.41 17.55
CA TYR A 122 12.71 0.93 17.60
C TYR A 122 13.64 -0.02 16.82
N ASP A 123 14.59 0.58 16.11
CA ASP A 123 15.47 -0.03 15.09
C ASP A 123 16.37 -1.20 15.59
N ASP A 124 16.21 -1.66 16.84
CA ASP A 124 16.97 -2.78 17.42
C ASP A 124 16.26 -4.15 17.37
N ASP A 125 14.94 -4.21 17.10
CA ASP A 125 14.15 -5.47 17.10
C ASP A 125 13.68 -5.93 15.70
N VAL A 126 14.30 -5.43 14.62
CA VAL A 126 13.86 -5.62 13.22
C VAL A 126 13.94 -7.07 12.71
N MET A 127 14.52 -8.00 13.48
CA MET A 127 14.62 -9.42 13.11
C MET A 127 13.37 -10.26 13.46
N LEU A 128 12.47 -9.76 14.31
CA LEU A 128 11.36 -10.59 14.82
C LEU A 128 10.00 -10.29 14.18
N GLY A 129 9.74 -9.07 13.69
CA GLY A 129 8.45 -8.70 13.07
C GLY A 129 8.17 -9.40 11.74
N PHE A 130 9.20 -9.58 10.90
CA PHE A 130 9.07 -10.27 9.62
C PHE A 130 8.71 -11.76 9.80
N PHE A 131 9.14 -12.34 10.93
CA PHE A 131 8.93 -13.75 11.24
C PHE A 131 7.52 -14.07 11.73
N ILE A 132 6.81 -13.12 12.34
CA ILE A 132 5.45 -13.36 12.86
C ILE A 132 4.44 -13.39 11.70
N ILE A 133 4.60 -12.50 10.73
CA ILE A 133 3.74 -12.45 9.54
C ILE A 133 4.03 -13.65 8.62
N PHE A 134 5.31 -14.05 8.45
CA PHE A 134 5.64 -15.27 7.70
C PHE A 134 5.21 -16.57 8.40
N ARG A 135 5.16 -16.60 9.75
CA ARG A 135 4.78 -17.80 10.51
C ARG A 135 3.28 -18.09 10.49
N LEU A 136 2.43 -17.08 10.29
CA LEU A 136 0.99 -17.28 10.10
C LEU A 136 0.61 -17.78 8.70
N LEU A 137 1.47 -17.60 7.69
CA LEU A 137 1.24 -18.04 6.31
C LEU A 137 1.80 -19.43 5.98
N ARG A 138 2.47 -20.11 6.94
CA ARG A 138 3.13 -21.42 6.71
C ARG A 138 2.50 -22.59 7.48
N HIS A 139 1.37 -22.38 8.16
CA HIS A 139 0.60 -23.42 8.84
C HIS A 139 -0.91 -23.28 8.61
N CYS A 140 -1.32 -23.36 7.35
CA CYS A 140 -2.55 -23.99 6.92
C CYS A 140 -2.22 -24.86 5.71
#